data_AF-A0A848J0K5-F1
#
_entry.id   AF-A0A848J0K5-F1
#
_cell.length_a   1.000
_cell.length_b   1.000
_cell.length_c   1.000
_cell.angle_alpha   90.00
_cell.angle_beta   90.00
_cell.angle_gamma   90.00
#
_symmetry.space_group_name_H-M   'P 1'
#
loop_
_entity.id
_entity.type
_entity.pdbx_description
1 polymer ?
#
loop_
_entity_poly.entity_id
_entity_poly.type
_entity_poly.pdbx_seq_one_letter_code
_entity_poly.pdbx_strand_id
1 'polypeptide(L)'
;MSNLEFIIELIDKLIWPATLLFLFFLLKKPIRELIPFVSKAKFSELELEFDRKMEKIKIEAEMEFENQSPDYKTSLIELAHDMPSSSILEAWKVIESKTEALILKSNPNIDLNKPSRYKLMQDTLEGNHLLETKKIKIFDDLRQIRNKVAHVPDYVVTKEQAINYISIAIKLIDFLDEELKSN
;
A
#
# COMPACT_ATOMS: atom_id res chain seq x y z
N MET A 1 26.57 54.16 -36.77
CA MET A 1 26.09 53.89 -35.40
C MET A 1 27.09 54.49 -34.44
N SER A 2 26.63 55.33 -33.52
CA SER A 2 27.50 55.87 -32.47
C SER A 2 27.85 54.75 -31.49
N ASN A 3 29.02 54.80 -30.87
CA ASN A 3 29.43 53.78 -29.88
C ASN A 3 28.44 53.66 -28.70
N LEU A 4 27.66 54.71 -28.44
CA LEU A 4 26.59 54.72 -27.43
C LEU A 4 25.38 53.88 -27.83
N GLU A 5 24.98 53.89 -29.11
CA GLU A 5 23.83 53.11 -29.60
C GLU A 5 24.09 51.60 -29.48
N PHE A 6 25.32 51.16 -29.76
CA PHE A 6 25.71 49.75 -29.63
C PHE A 6 25.70 49.28 -28.17
N ILE A 7 26.13 50.13 -27.23
CA ILE A 7 26.11 49.81 -25.80
C ILE A 7 24.67 49.66 -25.30
N ILE A 8 23.76 50.54 -25.75
CA ILE A 8 22.35 50.49 -25.36
C ILE A 8 21.69 49.21 -25.90
N GLU A 9 21.85 48.87 -27.18
CA GLU A 9 21.29 47.63 -27.74
C GLU A 9 21.84 46.37 -27.08
N LEU A 10 23.12 46.38 -26.67
CA LEU A 10 23.76 45.26 -26.01
C LEU A 10 23.19 45.06 -24.59
N ILE A 11 23.00 46.15 -23.84
CA ILE A 11 22.38 46.13 -22.51
C ILE A 11 20.93 45.63 -22.60
N ASP A 12 20.16 46.12 -23.57
CA ASP A 12 18.74 45.77 -23.72
C ASP A 12 18.55 44.26 -23.97
N LYS A 13 19.47 43.63 -24.71
CA LYS A 13 19.50 42.18 -24.94
C LYS A 13 20.00 41.38 -23.74
N LEU A 14 20.87 41.95 -22.91
CA LEU A 14 21.46 41.28 -21.74
C LEU A 14 20.60 41.37 -20.48
N ILE A 15 19.71 42.37 -20.39
CA ILE A 15 18.82 42.55 -19.25
C ILE A 15 17.94 41.32 -19.00
N TRP A 16 17.36 40.73 -20.04
CA TRP A 16 16.46 39.57 -19.89
C TRP A 16 17.17 38.30 -19.39
N PRO A 17 18.31 37.87 -19.98
CA PRO A 17 19.09 36.76 -19.43
C PRO A 17 19.58 37.02 -18.00
N ALA A 18 20.04 38.24 -17.72
CA ALA A 18 20.54 38.60 -16.40
C ALA A 18 19.43 38.58 -15.33
N THR A 19 18.24 39.09 -15.64
CA THR A 19 17.09 39.08 -14.74
C THR A 19 16.59 37.66 -14.49
N LEU A 20 16.53 36.80 -15.51
CA LEU A 20 16.19 35.37 -15.37
C LEU A 20 17.17 34.63 -14.46
N LEU A 21 18.47 34.84 -14.66
CA LEU A 21 19.51 34.27 -13.81
C LEU A 21 19.39 34.75 -12.37
N PHE A 22 19.21 36.05 -12.17
CA PHE A 22 19.07 36.66 -10.86
C PHE A 22 17.83 36.11 -10.12
N LEU A 23 16.69 36.00 -10.82
CA LEU A 23 15.47 35.41 -10.30
C LEU A 23 15.69 33.94 -9.91
N PHE A 24 16.34 33.15 -10.76
CA PHE A 24 16.64 31.75 -10.48
C PHE A 24 17.50 31.58 -9.21
N PHE A 25 18.54 32.41 -9.03
CA PHE A 25 19.39 32.36 -7.83
C PHE A 25 18.65 32.78 -6.56
N LEU A 26 17.75 33.78 -6.64
CA LEU A 26 16.92 34.21 -5.52
C LEU A 26 15.88 33.15 -5.12
N LEU A 27 15.22 32.51 -6.09
CA LEU A 27 14.12 31.57 -5.84
C LEU A 27 14.58 30.15 -5.49
N LYS A 28 15.81 29.76 -5.86
CA LYS A 28 16.32 28.40 -5.59
C LYS A 28 16.35 28.06 -4.09
N LYS A 29 16.65 29.04 -3.24
CA LYS A 29 16.69 28.87 -1.78
C LYS A 29 15.30 28.64 -1.17
N PRO A 30 14.29 29.52 -1.36
CA PRO A 30 12.96 29.30 -0.82
C PRO A 30 12.25 28.07 -1.41
N ILE A 31 12.47 27.74 -2.69
CA ILE A 31 11.89 26.52 -3.30
C ILE A 31 12.41 25.26 -2.59
N ARG A 32 13.72 25.20 -2.27
CA ARG A 32 14.30 24.04 -1.56
C ARG A 32 13.74 23.87 -0.14
N GLU A 33 13.42 24.97 0.53
CA GLU A 33 12.82 24.96 1.88
C GLU A 33 11.35 24.50 1.88
N LEU A 34 10.64 24.64 0.75
CA LEU A 34 9.24 24.22 0.58
C LEU A 34 9.08 22.73 0.21
N ILE A 35 10.10 22.09 -0.39
CA ILE A 35 10.10 20.65 -0.73
C ILE A 35 9.69 19.74 0.45
N PRO A 36 10.27 19.88 1.67
CA PRO A 36 9.89 19.03 2.79
C PRO A 36 8.44 19.23 3.25
N PHE A 37 7.83 20.39 3.03
CA PHE A 37 6.44 20.65 3.40
C PHE A 37 5.45 19.92 2.47
N VAL A 38 5.72 19.94 1.16
CA VAL A 38 4.92 19.19 0.17
C VAL A 38 5.04 17.69 0.40
N SER A 39 6.23 17.22 0.76
CA SER A 39 6.46 15.82 1.12
C SER A 39 5.63 15.42 2.35
N LYS A 40 5.72 16.19 3.45
CA LYS A 40 4.94 15.95 4.68
C LYS A 40 3.43 15.97 4.46
N ALA A 41 2.92 16.88 3.63
CA ALA A 41 1.50 16.94 3.29
C ALA A 41 1.03 15.67 2.55
N LYS A 42 1.82 15.18 1.58
CA LYS A 42 1.55 13.92 0.88
C LYS A 42 1.61 12.71 1.82
N PHE A 43 2.55 12.69 2.76
CA PHE A 43 2.63 11.62 3.77
C PHE A 43 1.39 11.61 4.68
N SER A 44 0.98 12.78 5.17
CA SER A 44 -0.22 12.90 6.03
C SER A 44 -1.51 12.51 5.29
N GLU A 45 -1.63 12.83 4.01
CA GLU A 45 -2.77 12.41 3.18
C GLU A 45 -2.78 10.89 2.97
N LEU A 46 -1.62 10.27 2.76
CA LEU A 46 -1.48 8.81 2.67
C LEU A 46 -1.78 8.10 4.00
N GLU A 47 -1.35 8.66 5.13
CA GLU A 47 -1.69 8.18 6.47
C GLU A 47 -3.21 8.22 6.69
N LEU A 48 -3.85 9.35 6.38
CA LEU A 48 -5.30 9.50 6.48
C LEU A 48 -6.06 8.54 5.57
N GLU A 49 -5.59 8.29 4.35
CA GLU A 49 -6.19 7.29 3.46
C GLU A 49 -6.03 5.87 4.01
N PHE A 50 -4.87 5.55 4.57
CA PHE A 50 -4.62 4.26 5.20
C PHE A 50 -5.56 4.04 6.38
N ASP A 51 -5.64 5.00 7.31
CA ASP A 51 -6.46 4.92 8.51
C ASP A 51 -7.94 4.78 8.13
N ARG A 52 -8.43 5.57 7.17
CA ARG A 52 -9.80 5.47 6.65
C ARG A 52 -10.09 4.13 6.00
N LYS A 53 -9.16 3.58 5.22
CA LYS A 53 -9.32 2.25 4.62
C LYS A 53 -9.34 1.18 5.70
N MET A 54 -8.42 1.26 6.66
CA MET A 54 -8.31 0.29 7.74
C MET A 54 -9.54 0.29 8.64
N GLU A 55 -10.08 1.47 8.96
CA GLU A 55 -11.31 1.60 9.76
C GLU A 55 -12.52 1.02 9.04
N LYS A 56 -12.66 1.24 7.73
CA LYS A 56 -13.71 0.60 6.92
C LYS A 56 -13.57 -0.92 6.90
N ILE A 57 -12.36 -1.43 6.68
CA ILE A 57 -12.10 -2.87 6.65
C ILE A 57 -12.36 -3.49 8.03
N LYS A 58 -12.00 -2.80 9.12
CA LYS A 58 -12.26 -3.26 10.49
C LYS A 58 -13.75 -3.40 10.77
N ILE A 59 -14.54 -2.39 10.39
CA ILE A 59 -16.01 -2.43 10.54
C ILE A 59 -16.60 -3.57 9.71
N GLU A 60 -16.18 -3.73 8.44
CA GLU A 60 -16.63 -4.83 7.57
C GLU A 60 -16.24 -6.21 8.16
N ALA A 61 -15.02 -6.36 8.68
CA ALA A 61 -14.51 -7.59 9.26
C ALA A 61 -15.05 -7.91 10.67
N GLU A 62 -15.50 -6.93 11.45
CA GLU A 62 -16.21 -7.15 12.72
C GLU A 62 -17.64 -7.63 12.51
N MET A 63 -18.27 -7.29 11.38
CA MET A 63 -19.59 -7.78 11.02
C MET A 63 -19.59 -9.18 10.39
N GLU A 64 -18.49 -9.59 9.72
CA GLU A 64 -18.44 -10.84 8.94
C GLU A 64 -17.77 -12.03 9.63
N PHE A 65 -16.95 -11.85 10.67
CA PHE A 65 -16.14 -12.94 11.23
C PHE A 65 -16.26 -13.00 12.77
N GLU A 66 -16.66 -14.16 13.31
CA GLU A 66 -16.61 -14.47 14.74
C GLU A 66 -15.19 -14.86 15.19
N ASN A 67 -14.81 -14.42 16.39
CA ASN A 67 -13.48 -14.64 16.96
C ASN A 67 -13.25 -16.12 17.31
N GLN A 68 -12.31 -16.80 16.65
CA GLN A 68 -11.76 -18.10 17.10
C GLN A 68 -10.24 -18.04 17.13
N SER A 69 -9.54 -18.74 18.04
CA SER A 69 -8.08 -18.60 18.26
C SER A 69 -7.26 -19.80 17.79
N PRO A 70 -6.08 -19.59 17.18
CA PRO A 70 -4.89 -20.37 17.58
C PRO A 70 -3.59 -19.56 17.81
N ASP A 71 -2.60 -20.25 18.40
CA ASP A 71 -1.21 -19.88 18.80
C ASP A 71 -0.41 -18.98 17.82
N TYR A 72 -0.72 -19.03 16.52
CA TYR A 72 -0.08 -18.18 15.50
C TYR A 72 -0.46 -16.69 15.63
N LYS A 73 -1.59 -16.38 16.28
CA LYS A 73 -2.08 -15.01 16.47
C LYS A 73 -1.17 -14.20 17.39
N THR A 74 -0.77 -14.81 18.51
CA THR A 74 0.14 -14.18 19.48
C THR A 74 1.48 -13.87 18.82
N SER A 75 2.00 -14.83 18.04
CA SER A 75 3.27 -14.66 17.30
C SER A 75 3.22 -13.52 16.27
N LEU A 76 2.12 -13.36 15.52
CA LEU A 76 1.98 -12.28 14.53
C LEU A 76 1.76 -10.91 15.19
N ILE A 77 1.07 -10.86 16.32
CA ILE A 77 0.84 -9.62 17.09
C ILE A 77 2.14 -9.17 17.77
N GLU A 78 2.92 -10.10 18.33
CA GLU A 78 4.25 -9.83 18.87
C GLU A 78 5.20 -9.35 17.76
N LEU A 79 5.19 -10.00 16.59
CA LEU A 79 5.99 -9.55 15.45
C LEU A 79 5.58 -8.15 14.96
N ALA A 80 4.29 -7.79 15.03
CA ALA A 80 3.82 -6.45 14.69
C ALA A 80 4.28 -5.38 15.69
N HIS A 81 4.61 -5.78 16.92
CA HIS A 81 5.18 -4.89 17.92
C HIS A 81 6.61 -4.46 17.55
N ASP A 82 7.43 -5.42 17.16
CA ASP A 82 8.88 -5.23 16.98
C ASP A 82 9.26 -4.94 15.53
N MET A 83 8.52 -5.51 14.58
CA MET A 83 8.76 -5.40 13.13
C MET A 83 7.45 -5.24 12.34
N PRO A 84 6.80 -4.05 12.40
CA PRO A 84 5.49 -3.79 11.78
C PRO A 84 5.39 -4.15 10.29
N SER A 85 6.38 -3.78 9.48
CA SER A 85 6.39 -4.08 8.04
C SER A 85 6.56 -5.58 7.78
N SER A 86 7.41 -6.25 8.57
CA SER A 86 7.64 -7.69 8.44
C SER A 86 6.42 -8.50 8.83
N SER A 87 5.68 -8.10 9.88
CA SER A 87 4.47 -8.82 10.30
C SER A 87 3.39 -8.81 9.23
N ILE A 88 3.20 -7.69 8.52
CA ILE A 88 2.29 -7.59 7.37
C ILE A 88 2.68 -8.57 6.26
N LEU A 89 3.99 -8.65 5.94
CA LEU A 89 4.49 -9.57 4.91
C LEU A 89 4.29 -11.04 5.31
N GLU A 90 4.58 -11.39 6.57
CA GLU A 90 4.39 -12.75 7.07
C GLU A 90 2.91 -13.15 7.10
N ALA A 91 2.02 -12.29 7.61
CA ALA A 91 0.59 -12.58 7.60
C ALA A 91 0.02 -12.72 6.18
N TRP A 92 0.49 -11.91 5.23
CA TRP A 92 0.09 -12.06 3.83
C TRP A 92 0.53 -13.41 3.24
N LYS A 93 1.73 -13.91 3.55
CA LYS A 93 2.17 -15.22 3.07
C LYS A 93 1.23 -16.34 3.51
N VAL A 94 0.72 -16.26 4.74
CA VAL A 94 -0.24 -17.24 5.27
C VAL A 94 -1.58 -17.17 4.51
N ILE A 95 -2.10 -15.97 4.29
CA ILE A 95 -3.31 -15.77 3.46
C ILE A 95 -3.11 -16.34 2.06
N GLU A 96 -1.99 -15.99 1.41
CA GLU A 96 -1.66 -16.42 0.05
C GLU A 96 -1.63 -17.95 -0.05
N SER A 97 -0.91 -18.61 0.86
CA SER A 97 -0.80 -20.07 0.92
C SER A 97 -2.16 -20.76 1.09
N LYS A 98 -3.00 -20.29 2.01
CA LYS A 98 -4.34 -20.87 2.24
C LYS A 98 -5.29 -20.62 1.08
N THR A 99 -5.24 -19.43 0.49
CA THR A 99 -6.03 -19.08 -0.69
C THR A 99 -5.64 -19.96 -1.89
N GLU A 100 -4.34 -20.17 -2.09
CA GLU A 100 -3.82 -21.06 -3.12
C GLU A 100 -4.26 -22.51 -2.88
N ALA A 101 -4.18 -23.01 -1.65
CA ALA A 101 -4.68 -24.33 -1.30
C ALA A 101 -6.18 -24.48 -1.59
N LEU A 102 -7.00 -23.47 -1.27
CA LEU A 102 -8.44 -23.48 -1.51
C LEU A 102 -8.75 -23.53 -3.01
N ILE A 103 -8.05 -22.71 -3.80
CA ILE A 103 -8.18 -22.67 -5.25
C ILE A 103 -7.76 -24.00 -5.86
N LEU A 104 -6.61 -24.58 -5.46
CA LEU A 104 -6.12 -25.85 -6.00
C LEU A 104 -7.04 -27.02 -5.63
N LYS A 105 -7.68 -26.97 -4.45
CA LYS A 105 -8.67 -27.97 -4.06
C LYS A 105 -9.92 -27.93 -4.95
N SER A 106 -10.37 -26.74 -5.32
CA SER A 106 -11.53 -26.53 -6.22
C SER A 106 -11.19 -26.73 -7.70
N ASN A 107 -9.99 -26.35 -8.13
CA ASN A 107 -9.52 -26.42 -9.50
C ASN A 107 -8.06 -26.89 -9.57
N PRO A 108 -7.80 -28.22 -9.52
CA PRO A 108 -6.44 -28.77 -9.43
C PRO A 108 -5.53 -28.47 -10.63
N ASN A 109 -6.09 -28.12 -11.78
CA ASN A 109 -5.35 -27.92 -13.03
C ASN A 109 -5.01 -26.44 -13.30
N ILE A 110 -5.34 -25.53 -12.38
CA ILE A 110 -5.07 -24.10 -12.56
C ILE A 110 -3.58 -23.80 -12.39
N ASP A 111 -3.02 -23.06 -13.35
CA ASP A 111 -1.63 -22.62 -13.31
C ASP A 111 -1.55 -21.22 -12.66
N LEU A 112 -1.16 -21.20 -11.39
CA LEU A 112 -0.96 -19.98 -10.60
C LEU A 112 0.45 -19.37 -10.78
N ASN A 113 1.34 -19.98 -11.56
CA ASN A 113 2.72 -19.51 -11.78
C ASN A 113 2.82 -18.47 -12.91
N LYS A 114 1.91 -17.49 -12.93
CA LYS A 114 1.85 -16.45 -13.97
C LYS A 114 2.00 -15.04 -13.38
N PRO A 115 2.48 -14.05 -14.17
CA PRO A 115 2.61 -12.67 -13.70
C PRO A 115 1.32 -12.06 -13.14
N SER A 116 0.16 -12.53 -13.63
CA SER A 116 -1.17 -12.11 -13.19
C SER A 116 -1.75 -12.97 -12.06
N ARG A 117 -0.92 -13.68 -11.27
CA ARG A 117 -1.39 -14.67 -10.27
C ARG A 117 -2.49 -14.14 -9.36
N TYR A 118 -2.36 -12.92 -8.85
CA TYR A 118 -3.35 -12.36 -7.91
C TYR A 118 -4.69 -12.05 -8.57
N LYS A 119 -4.66 -11.59 -9.82
CA LYS A 119 -5.88 -11.37 -10.59
C LYS A 119 -6.56 -12.69 -10.91
N LEU A 120 -5.78 -13.69 -11.30
CA LEU A 120 -6.27 -15.06 -11.52
C LEU A 120 -6.88 -15.67 -10.25
N MET A 121 -6.23 -15.49 -9.08
CA MET A 121 -6.76 -15.93 -7.80
C MET A 121 -8.11 -15.26 -7.52
N GLN A 122 -8.20 -13.94 -7.67
CA GLN A 122 -9.44 -13.19 -7.46
C GLN A 122 -10.57 -13.68 -8.38
N ASP A 123 -10.29 -13.79 -9.69
CA ASP A 123 -11.27 -14.23 -10.69
C ASP A 123 -11.73 -15.67 -10.41
N THR A 124 -10.84 -16.52 -9.88
CA THR A 124 -11.18 -17.91 -9.52
C THR A 124 -12.02 -17.98 -8.26
N LEU A 125 -11.71 -17.17 -7.24
CA LEU A 125 -12.49 -17.10 -5.99
C LEU A 125 -13.92 -16.62 -6.27
N GLU A 126 -14.06 -15.63 -7.17
CA GLU A 126 -15.36 -15.08 -7.59
C GLU A 126 -16.11 -16.07 -8.48
N GLY A 127 -15.46 -16.57 -9.54
CA GLY A 127 -16.11 -17.45 -10.54
C GLY A 127 -16.60 -18.77 -9.95
N ASN A 128 -15.85 -19.35 -9.01
CA ASN A 128 -16.22 -20.60 -8.35
C ASN A 128 -17.06 -20.40 -7.08
N HIS A 129 -17.44 -19.16 -6.75
CA HIS A 129 -18.20 -18.83 -5.54
C HIS A 129 -17.55 -19.36 -4.26
N LEU A 130 -16.22 -19.46 -4.25
CA LEU A 130 -15.45 -19.95 -3.09
C LEU A 130 -15.44 -18.93 -1.96
N LEU A 131 -15.66 -17.65 -2.29
CA LEU A 131 -15.79 -16.55 -1.37
C LEU A 131 -16.93 -15.63 -1.80
N GLU A 132 -17.60 -15.03 -0.82
CA GLU A 132 -18.55 -13.95 -1.07
C GLU A 132 -17.83 -12.67 -1.53
N THR A 133 -18.49 -11.83 -2.32
CA THR A 133 -17.94 -10.59 -2.90
C THR A 133 -17.26 -9.69 -1.86
N LYS A 134 -17.81 -9.62 -0.64
CA LYS A 134 -17.24 -8.82 0.46
C LYS A 134 -15.89 -9.35 0.93
N LYS A 135 -15.77 -10.67 1.10
CA LYS A 135 -14.53 -11.34 1.52
C LYS A 135 -13.43 -11.24 0.46
N ILE A 136 -13.82 -11.29 -0.82
CA ILE A 136 -12.91 -11.05 -1.96
C ILE A 136 -12.37 -9.62 -1.93
N LYS A 137 -13.22 -8.64 -1.61
CA LYS A 137 -12.79 -7.25 -1.47
C LYS A 137 -11.79 -7.08 -0.31
N ILE A 138 -12.02 -7.73 0.83
CA ILE A 138 -11.07 -7.73 1.97
C ILE A 138 -9.72 -8.32 1.55
N PHE A 139 -9.72 -9.44 0.81
CA PHE A 139 -8.49 -10.02 0.26
C PHE A 139 -7.74 -9.02 -0.63
N ASP A 140 -8.43 -8.33 -1.54
CA ASP A 140 -7.80 -7.35 -2.43
C ASP A 140 -7.26 -6.13 -1.67
N ASP A 141 -8.00 -5.62 -0.68
CA ASP A 141 -7.57 -4.48 0.12
C ASP A 141 -6.30 -4.81 0.93
N LEU A 142 -6.24 -6.00 1.56
CA LEU A 142 -5.03 -6.48 2.25
C LEU A 142 -3.85 -6.63 1.29
N ARG A 143 -4.08 -7.15 0.07
CA ARG A 143 -3.06 -7.27 -0.98
C ARG A 143 -2.48 -5.91 -1.36
N GLN A 144 -3.35 -4.91 -1.56
CA GLN A 144 -2.93 -3.55 -1.91
C GLN A 144 -2.08 -2.94 -0.79
N ILE A 145 -2.47 -3.12 0.46
CA ILE A 145 -1.69 -2.66 1.62
C ILE A 145 -0.31 -3.34 1.64
N ARG A 146 -0.27 -4.67 1.53
CA ARG A 146 1.01 -5.41 1.47
C ARG A 146 1.92 -4.90 0.35
N ASN A 147 1.36 -4.61 -0.83
CA ASN A 147 2.13 -4.10 -1.96
C ASN A 147 2.74 -2.72 -1.67
N LYS A 148 2.00 -1.84 -0.99
CA LYS A 148 2.53 -0.53 -0.54
C LYS A 148 3.70 -0.71 0.43
N VAL A 149 3.56 -1.62 1.39
CA VAL A 149 4.62 -1.93 2.37
C VAL A 149 5.87 -2.52 1.71
N ALA A 150 5.70 -3.38 0.70
CA ALA A 150 6.82 -4.04 0.01
C ALA A 150 7.55 -3.12 -0.99
N HIS A 151 6.85 -2.19 -1.64
CA HIS A 151 7.39 -1.40 -2.76
C HIS A 151 7.79 0.03 -2.40
N VAL A 152 7.48 0.53 -1.19
CA VAL A 152 7.87 1.88 -0.76
C VAL A 152 8.94 1.77 0.33
N PRO A 153 10.23 1.93 -0.01
CA PRO A 153 11.36 1.70 0.92
C PRO A 153 11.32 2.55 2.20
N ASP A 154 10.66 3.71 2.14
CA ASP A 154 10.56 4.67 3.25
C ASP A 154 9.16 4.68 3.91
N TYR A 155 8.26 3.76 3.55
CA TYR A 155 6.94 3.69 4.19
C TYR A 155 7.07 2.98 5.54
N VAL A 156 7.14 3.78 6.60
CA VAL A 156 7.19 3.28 7.98
C VAL A 156 5.77 2.96 8.43
N VAL A 157 5.43 1.68 8.39
CA VAL A 157 4.19 1.16 8.99
C VAL A 157 4.27 1.36 10.50
N THR A 158 3.28 2.01 11.11
CA THR A 158 3.24 2.12 12.57
C THR A 158 2.84 0.79 13.20
N LYS A 159 3.24 0.57 14.46
CA LYS A 159 2.80 -0.61 15.23
C LYS A 159 1.28 -0.76 15.23
N GLU A 160 0.54 0.33 15.40
CA GLU A 160 -0.92 0.32 15.41
C GLU A 160 -1.51 -0.12 14.06
N GLN A 161 -0.96 0.41 12.97
CA GLN A 161 -1.36 0.03 11.60
C GLN A 161 -1.08 -1.45 11.31
N ALA A 162 0.08 -1.96 11.75
CA ALA A 162 0.41 -3.37 11.62
C ALA A 162 -0.53 -4.24 12.46
N ILE A 163 -0.80 -3.90 13.73
CA ILE A 163 -1.73 -4.66 14.59
C ILE A 163 -3.13 -4.72 13.96
N ASN A 164 -3.63 -3.60 13.43
CA ASN A 164 -4.93 -3.57 12.77
C ASN A 164 -4.96 -4.48 11.53
N TYR A 165 -3.94 -4.39 10.66
CA TYR A 165 -3.79 -5.29 9.51
C TYR A 165 -3.76 -6.75 9.94
N ILE A 166 -2.94 -7.09 10.95
CA ILE A 166 -2.81 -8.44 11.49
C ILE A 166 -4.15 -8.95 12.01
N SER A 167 -4.94 -8.12 12.69
CA SER A 167 -6.26 -8.52 13.22
C SER A 167 -7.23 -8.96 12.12
N ILE A 168 -7.25 -8.23 10.99
CA ILE A 168 -8.10 -8.54 9.85
C ILE A 168 -7.55 -9.75 9.09
N ALA A 169 -6.22 -9.80 8.91
CA ALA A 169 -5.55 -10.92 8.26
C ALA A 169 -5.84 -12.24 8.99
N ILE A 170 -5.79 -12.23 10.31
CA ILE A 170 -6.14 -13.37 11.17
C ILE A 170 -7.57 -13.85 10.92
N LYS A 171 -8.56 -12.94 10.87
CA LYS A 171 -9.96 -13.31 10.61
C LYS A 171 -10.14 -13.97 9.25
N LEU A 172 -9.48 -13.44 8.21
CA LEU A 172 -9.49 -14.03 6.88
C LEU A 172 -8.80 -15.40 6.84
N ILE A 173 -7.69 -15.55 7.58
CA ILE A 173 -6.97 -16.83 7.70
C ILE A 173 -7.86 -17.89 8.35
N ASP A 174 -8.52 -17.57 9.46
CA ASP A 174 -9.42 -18.50 10.16
C ASP A 174 -10.56 -18.94 9.24
N PHE A 175 -11.16 -17.99 8.52
CA PHE A 175 -12.20 -18.28 7.53
C PHE A 175 -11.71 -19.21 6.42
N LEU A 176 -10.55 -18.92 5.82
CA LEU A 176 -9.97 -19.78 4.78
C LEU A 176 -9.67 -21.20 5.29
N ASP A 177 -9.28 -21.32 6.57
CA ASP A 177 -9.08 -22.62 7.22
C ASP A 177 -10.38 -23.40 7.43
N GLU A 178 -11.47 -22.72 7.77
CA GLU A 178 -12.79 -23.33 7.89
C GLU A 178 -13.29 -23.84 6.53
N GLU A 179 -13.12 -23.06 5.45
CA GLU A 179 -13.48 -23.47 4.09
C GLU A 179 -12.65 -24.66 3.58
N LEU A 180 -11.36 -24.68 3.93
CA LEU A 180 -10.47 -25.81 3.60
C LEU A 180 -10.86 -27.09 4.33
N LYS A 181 -11.48 -27.00 5.52
CA LYS A 181 -11.98 -28.14 6.30
C LYS A 181 -13.38 -28.59 5.88
N SER A 182 -14.21 -27.67 5.40
CA SER A 182 -15.64 -27.90 5.13
C SER A 182 -15.92 -28.43 3.71
N ASN A 183 -15.05 -28.11 2.75
CA ASN A 183 -15.05 -28.73 1.41
C ASN A 183 -14.20 -30.01 1.35
#